data_AF-W7QM17-F1
#
_entry.id   AF-W7QM17-F1
#
_cell.length_a   1.000
_cell.length_b   1.000
_cell.length_c   1.000
_cell.angle_alpha   90.00
_cell.angle_beta   90.00
_cell.angle_gamma   90.00
#
_symmetry.space_group_name_H-M   'P 1'
#
loop_
_entity.id
_entity.type
_entity.pdbx_description
1 polymer ?
#
loop_
_entity_poly.entity_id
_entity_poly.type
_entity_poly.pdbx_seq_one_letter_code
_entity_poly.pdbx_strand_id
1 'polypeptide(L)'
;NPRLYVNHKVILTPSAETAPAAVARVRALWQACRAQVLEMDVERHDQVLARTSHLPHLLAFSLVDTLARQDERLEIFRYAAGGFRDFTRIAGSDPVMWRDIFVANREAVLASLDDFEAGVARLRHAVETGDGDAMLAIFDRASHARHYFDSLLNQTSYQVEYQMESQEKLTFRTVPGGHVSGRIRVPGDKSISHRSIMLGALAEGITEVKGFLEGEDSLATLQAFREMGVAIEGPHQGRVTVHGVGMHGLKAPSGPLYVGNAGTAMRLFSGLLAGQAFDTELIGDASLTKRPMGRVADPLRLMGAVIETAEGGRPPLKIRGGQALKGIDYDMPMASAR
;
A
#
# COMPACT_ATOMS: atom_id res chain seq x y z
N ASN A 1 -27.03 -0.99 21.16
CA ASN A 1 -26.04 0.05 20.78
C ASN A 1 -26.56 0.77 19.53
N PRO A 2 -27.00 2.04 19.60
CA PRO A 2 -27.62 2.75 18.48
C PRO A 2 -26.66 3.09 17.33
N ARG A 3 -25.34 2.86 17.50
CA ARG A 3 -24.33 3.11 16.47
C ARG A 3 -23.77 1.83 15.83
N LEU A 4 -24.39 0.67 16.08
CA LEU A 4 -23.85 -0.64 15.71
C LEU A 4 -23.49 -0.79 14.22
N TYR A 5 -24.21 -0.11 13.33
CA TYR A 5 -24.03 -0.23 11.88
C TYR A 5 -23.45 1.03 11.23
N VAL A 6 -23.15 2.07 12.01
CA VAL A 6 -22.66 3.33 11.48
C VAL A 6 -21.27 3.11 10.88
N ASN A 7 -21.11 3.48 9.60
CA ASN A 7 -19.88 3.30 8.80
C ASN A 7 -19.42 1.85 8.61
N HIS A 8 -20.21 0.85 9.02
CA HIS A 8 -19.91 -0.55 8.74
C HIS A 8 -20.28 -0.90 7.29
N LYS A 9 -19.45 -1.71 6.64
CA LYS A 9 -19.71 -2.21 5.29
C LYS A 9 -20.74 -3.33 5.34
N VAL A 10 -21.78 -3.20 4.52
CA VAL A 10 -22.79 -4.24 4.27
C VAL A 10 -22.71 -4.60 2.79
N ILE A 11 -22.51 -5.87 2.51
CA ILE A 11 -22.42 -6.38 1.13
C ILE A 11 -23.75 -7.02 0.77
N LEU A 12 -24.33 -6.59 -0.35
CA LEU A 12 -25.47 -7.25 -0.97
C LEU A 12 -24.98 -8.08 -2.15
N THR A 13 -25.44 -9.32 -2.23
CA THR A 13 -25.11 -10.27 -3.30
C THR A 13 -26.35 -10.65 -4.10
N PRO A 14 -26.95 -9.69 -4.85
CA PRO A 14 -28.15 -9.99 -5.64
C PRO A 14 -27.84 -11.03 -6.72
N SER A 15 -28.77 -11.97 -6.90
CA SER A 15 -28.73 -12.94 -8.00
C SER A 15 -29.52 -12.44 -9.20
N ALA A 16 -29.42 -13.12 -10.35
CA ALA A 16 -30.22 -12.82 -11.53
C ALA A 16 -31.74 -12.89 -11.27
N GLU A 17 -32.16 -13.67 -10.27
CA GLU A 17 -33.57 -13.85 -9.88
C GLU A 17 -34.02 -12.79 -8.87
N THR A 18 -33.10 -12.01 -8.31
CA THR A 18 -33.42 -11.03 -7.27
C THR A 18 -34.06 -9.79 -7.89
N ALA A 19 -35.32 -9.53 -7.56
CA ALA A 19 -36.05 -8.37 -8.06
C ALA A 19 -35.33 -7.04 -7.71
N PRO A 20 -35.06 -6.15 -8.68
CA PRO A 20 -34.35 -4.89 -8.42
C PRO A 20 -35.01 -4.01 -7.35
N ALA A 21 -36.34 -4.02 -7.26
CA ALA A 21 -37.09 -3.31 -6.24
C ALA A 21 -36.83 -3.83 -4.81
N ALA A 22 -36.59 -5.14 -4.67
CA ALA A 22 -36.24 -5.74 -3.37
C ALA A 22 -34.83 -5.33 -2.94
N VAL A 23 -33.85 -5.37 -3.87
CA VAL A 23 -32.47 -4.90 -3.62
C VAL A 23 -32.48 -3.43 -3.19
N ALA A 24 -33.21 -2.58 -3.90
CA ALA A 24 -33.32 -1.15 -3.58
C ALA A 24 -33.91 -0.92 -2.18
N ARG A 25 -34.93 -1.70 -1.78
CA ARG A 25 -35.54 -1.62 -0.45
C ARG A 25 -34.57 -2.05 0.65
N VAL A 26 -33.84 -3.15 0.46
CA VAL A 26 -32.83 -3.63 1.43
C VAL A 26 -31.65 -2.66 1.52
N ARG A 27 -31.20 -2.09 0.40
CA ARG A 27 -30.19 -1.04 0.36
C ARG A 27 -30.62 0.18 1.18
N ALA A 28 -31.83 0.67 0.96
CA ALA A 28 -32.36 1.83 1.69
C ALA A 28 -32.45 1.56 3.20
N LEU A 29 -32.84 0.35 3.61
CA LEU A 29 -32.86 -0.06 5.01
C LEU A 29 -31.47 0.08 5.65
N TRP A 30 -30.44 -0.51 5.04
CA TRP A 30 -29.07 -0.45 5.58
C TRP A 30 -28.48 0.96 5.57
N GLN A 31 -28.78 1.75 4.53
CA GLN A 31 -28.38 3.16 4.47
C GLN A 31 -29.07 4.00 5.55
N ALA A 32 -30.33 3.72 5.89
CA ALA A 32 -31.01 4.36 7.01
C ALA A 32 -30.33 4.05 8.36
N CYS A 33 -29.72 2.87 8.48
CA CYS A 33 -28.84 2.51 9.60
C CYS A 33 -27.43 3.13 9.54
N ARG A 34 -27.15 3.98 8.52
CA ARG A 34 -25.84 4.60 8.23
C ARG A 34 -24.73 3.61 7.89
N ALA A 35 -25.08 2.44 7.36
CA ALA A 35 -24.11 1.49 6.82
C ALA A 35 -23.66 1.89 5.41
N GLN A 36 -22.45 1.48 5.04
CA GLN A 36 -21.92 1.61 3.68
C GLN A 36 -22.32 0.37 2.87
N VAL A 37 -23.25 0.52 1.93
CA VAL A 37 -23.82 -0.62 1.19
C VAL A 37 -23.10 -0.82 -0.14
N LEU A 38 -22.45 -1.97 -0.29
CA LEU A 38 -21.75 -2.41 -1.50
C LEU A 38 -22.56 -3.50 -2.19
N GLU A 39 -22.45 -3.61 -3.52
CA GLU A 39 -22.95 -4.77 -4.27
C GLU A 39 -21.77 -5.51 -4.90
N MET A 40 -21.85 -6.83 -4.92
CA MET A 40 -20.97 -7.69 -5.70
C MET A 40 -21.70 -8.99 -6.05
N ASP A 41 -21.21 -9.69 -7.06
CA ASP A 41 -21.72 -11.02 -7.38
C ASP A 41 -21.36 -12.05 -6.28
N VAL A 42 -22.13 -13.13 -6.22
CA VAL A 42 -22.00 -14.19 -5.21
C VAL A 42 -20.61 -14.85 -5.29
N GLU A 43 -20.13 -15.12 -6.50
CA GLU A 43 -18.84 -15.78 -6.71
C GLU A 43 -17.68 -14.91 -6.22
N ARG A 44 -17.71 -13.62 -6.54
CA ARG A 44 -16.72 -12.65 -6.08
C ARG A 44 -16.77 -12.46 -4.57
N HIS A 45 -17.97 -12.42 -3.98
CA HIS A 45 -18.12 -12.40 -2.53
C HIS A 45 -17.40 -13.59 -1.90
N ASP A 46 -17.67 -14.79 -2.37
CA ASP A 46 -17.13 -16.01 -1.82
C ASP A 46 -15.60 -16.08 -1.94
N GLN A 47 -15.03 -15.64 -3.06
CA GLN A 47 -13.58 -15.49 -3.24
C GLN A 47 -12.95 -14.48 -2.28
N VAL A 48 -13.58 -13.31 -2.11
CA VAL A 48 -13.05 -12.25 -1.23
C VAL A 48 -13.10 -12.70 0.24
N LEU A 49 -14.21 -13.31 0.66
CA LEU A 49 -14.40 -13.76 2.05
C LEU A 49 -13.53 -14.99 2.35
N ALA A 50 -13.28 -15.86 1.37
CA ALA A 50 -12.34 -16.96 1.51
C ALA A 50 -10.95 -16.46 1.92
N ARG A 51 -10.43 -15.43 1.26
CA ARG A 51 -9.10 -14.87 1.54
C ARG A 51 -9.04 -14.02 2.80
N THR A 52 -10.07 -13.21 3.04
CA THR A 52 -10.04 -12.15 4.09
C THR A 52 -10.66 -12.57 5.42
N SER A 53 -11.42 -13.67 5.45
CA SER A 53 -12.13 -14.15 6.65
C SER A 53 -11.92 -15.64 6.88
N HIS A 54 -12.23 -16.49 5.90
CA HIS A 54 -12.27 -17.94 6.10
C HIS A 54 -10.88 -18.56 6.27
N LEU A 55 -9.94 -18.25 5.38
CA LEU A 55 -8.57 -18.74 5.47
C LEU A 55 -7.90 -18.33 6.81
N PRO A 56 -7.97 -17.06 7.28
CA PRO A 56 -7.49 -16.71 8.62
C PRO A 56 -8.06 -17.58 9.74
N HIS A 57 -9.37 -17.89 9.72
CA HIS A 57 -9.96 -18.77 10.74
C HIS A 57 -9.46 -20.20 10.61
N LEU A 58 -9.36 -20.74 9.38
CA LEU A 58 -8.84 -22.07 9.12
C LEU A 58 -7.42 -22.23 9.68
N LEU A 59 -6.54 -21.26 9.40
CA LEU A 59 -5.17 -21.24 9.89
C LEU A 59 -5.09 -21.09 11.41
N ALA A 60 -5.94 -20.26 12.01
CA ALA A 60 -6.01 -20.11 13.45
C ALA A 60 -6.45 -21.41 14.15
N PHE A 61 -7.49 -22.08 13.64
CA PHE A 61 -7.91 -23.40 14.14
C PHE A 61 -6.80 -24.44 13.98
N SER A 62 -6.16 -24.50 12.79
CA SER A 62 -5.07 -25.43 12.52
C SER A 62 -3.90 -25.24 13.47
N LEU A 63 -3.49 -24.00 13.73
CA LEU A 63 -2.37 -23.71 14.62
C LEU A 63 -2.68 -24.13 16.06
N VAL A 64 -3.86 -23.76 16.58
CA VAL A 64 -4.27 -24.11 17.95
C VAL A 64 -4.40 -25.62 18.13
N ASP A 65 -5.04 -26.32 17.18
CA ASP A 65 -5.20 -27.77 17.20
C ASP A 65 -3.85 -28.50 17.14
N THR A 66 -2.93 -28.02 16.29
CA THR A 66 -1.57 -28.58 16.19
C THR A 66 -0.83 -28.50 17.52
N LEU A 67 -0.85 -27.35 18.19
CA LEU A 67 -0.16 -27.15 19.46
C LEU A 67 -0.85 -27.90 20.61
N ALA A 68 -2.18 -28.01 20.59
CA ALA A 68 -2.93 -28.73 21.62
C ALA A 68 -2.62 -30.24 21.64
N ARG A 69 -2.17 -30.80 20.51
CA ARG A 69 -1.80 -32.21 20.35
C ARG A 69 -0.36 -32.54 20.73
N GLN A 70 0.47 -31.54 21.08
CA GLN A 70 1.85 -31.78 21.51
C GLN A 70 1.92 -32.13 23.00
N ASP A 71 2.87 -33.00 23.37
CA ASP A 71 3.05 -33.49 24.75
C ASP A 71 3.39 -32.35 25.74
N GLU A 72 3.98 -31.25 25.25
CA GLU A 72 4.38 -30.07 26.03
C GLU A 72 3.34 -28.94 26.03
N ARG A 73 2.06 -29.22 25.73
CA ARG A 73 0.99 -28.20 25.60
C ARG A 73 0.98 -27.14 26.70
N LEU A 74 1.21 -27.54 27.96
CA LEU A 74 1.15 -26.64 29.11
C LEU A 74 2.31 -25.63 29.14
N GLU A 75 3.48 -25.98 28.61
CA GLU A 75 4.62 -25.08 28.54
C GLU A 75 4.47 -24.12 27.36
N ILE A 76 4.04 -24.62 26.20
CA ILE A 76 3.79 -23.81 24.99
C ILE A 76 2.78 -22.70 25.26
N PHE A 77 1.64 -23.01 25.90
CA PHE A 77 0.63 -22.00 26.25
C PHE A 77 1.07 -21.07 27.38
N ARG A 78 1.98 -21.50 28.26
CA ARG A 78 2.51 -20.68 29.35
C ARG A 78 3.51 -19.62 28.85
N TYR A 79 4.24 -19.92 27.78
CA TYR A 79 5.18 -18.99 27.14
C TYR A 79 4.60 -18.25 25.93
N ALA A 80 3.35 -18.53 25.55
CA ALA A 80 2.65 -17.82 24.50
C ALA A 80 2.54 -16.31 24.82
N ALA A 81 3.26 -15.50 24.05
CA ALA A 81 3.25 -14.04 24.18
C ALA A 81 2.01 -13.41 23.52
N GLY A 82 1.87 -12.08 23.63
CA GLY A 82 0.74 -11.33 23.08
C GLY A 82 0.45 -11.62 21.60
N GLY A 83 1.48 -11.79 20.77
CA GLY A 83 1.32 -12.08 19.34
C GLY A 83 0.63 -13.42 19.05
N PHE A 84 0.89 -14.46 19.87
CA PHE A 84 0.18 -15.73 19.75
C PHE A 84 -1.31 -15.55 20.06
N ARG A 85 -1.62 -14.91 21.20
CA ARG A 85 -2.99 -14.62 21.62
C ARG A 85 -3.75 -13.84 20.55
N ASP A 86 -3.13 -12.84 19.93
CA ASP A 86 -3.78 -11.99 18.95
C ASP A 86 -4.03 -12.74 17.62
N PHE A 87 -3.08 -13.57 17.18
CA PHE A 87 -3.21 -14.41 15.99
C PHE A 87 -4.28 -15.51 16.17
N THR A 88 -4.30 -16.18 17.31
CA THR A 88 -5.22 -17.28 17.58
C THR A 88 -6.55 -16.87 18.20
N ARG A 89 -6.77 -15.57 18.47
CA ARG A 89 -7.99 -15.04 19.10
C ARG A 89 -9.28 -15.54 18.42
N ILE A 90 -9.26 -15.62 17.10
CA ILE A 90 -10.41 -15.99 16.28
C ILE A 90 -10.71 -17.50 16.28
N ALA A 91 -9.77 -18.34 16.73
CA ALA A 91 -10.00 -19.79 16.90
C ALA A 91 -10.97 -20.12 18.05
N GLY A 92 -11.32 -19.13 18.89
CA GLY A 92 -12.37 -19.26 19.91
C GLY A 92 -13.80 -19.16 19.38
N SER A 93 -13.98 -19.05 18.05
CA SER A 93 -15.30 -18.95 17.41
C SER A 93 -16.04 -20.29 17.37
N ASP A 94 -17.35 -20.27 17.09
CA ASP A 94 -18.19 -21.47 17.08
C ASP A 94 -17.77 -22.49 15.98
N PRO A 95 -17.40 -23.73 16.34
CA PRO A 95 -16.88 -24.70 15.39
C PRO A 95 -17.94 -25.27 14.44
N VAL A 96 -19.21 -25.28 14.83
CA VAL A 96 -20.31 -25.81 13.99
C VAL A 96 -20.59 -24.83 12.85
N MET A 97 -20.69 -23.54 13.15
CA MET A 97 -20.83 -22.47 12.17
C MET A 97 -19.66 -22.45 11.19
N TRP A 98 -18.42 -22.55 11.68
CA TRP A 98 -17.23 -22.53 10.82
C TRP A 98 -17.11 -23.77 9.94
N ARG A 99 -17.50 -24.95 10.42
CA ARG A 99 -17.65 -26.15 9.58
C ARG A 99 -18.58 -25.87 8.40
N ASP A 100 -19.76 -25.33 8.67
CA ASP A 100 -20.78 -25.09 7.64
C ASP A 100 -20.31 -24.02 6.64
N ILE A 101 -19.61 -22.98 7.09
CA ILE A 101 -18.98 -21.97 6.24
C ILE A 101 -17.92 -22.59 5.32
N PHE A 102 -17.03 -23.44 5.85
CA PHE A 102 -15.99 -24.09 5.04
C PHE A 102 -16.58 -25.09 4.04
N VAL A 103 -17.65 -25.80 4.41
CA VAL A 103 -18.35 -26.70 3.49
C VAL A 103 -19.06 -25.92 2.38
N ALA A 104 -19.75 -24.83 2.72
CA ALA A 104 -20.48 -24.02 1.77
C ALA A 104 -19.55 -23.31 0.77
N ASN A 105 -18.40 -22.80 1.23
CA ASN A 105 -17.44 -22.07 0.41
C ASN A 105 -16.15 -22.87 0.13
N ARG A 106 -16.28 -24.19 -0.04
CA ARG A 106 -15.15 -25.14 -0.12
C ARG A 106 -14.15 -24.77 -1.20
N GLU A 107 -14.61 -24.49 -2.41
CA GLU A 107 -13.73 -24.30 -3.57
C GLU A 107 -12.85 -23.05 -3.42
N ALA A 108 -13.43 -21.91 -3.03
CA ALA A 108 -12.65 -20.69 -2.85
C ALA A 108 -11.73 -20.76 -1.63
N VAL A 109 -12.13 -21.47 -0.57
CA VAL A 109 -11.27 -21.71 0.61
C VAL A 109 -10.07 -22.56 0.23
N LEU A 110 -10.26 -23.65 -0.52
CA LEU A 110 -9.16 -24.51 -0.97
C LEU A 110 -8.20 -23.75 -1.89
N ALA A 111 -8.71 -23.00 -2.87
CA ALA A 111 -7.86 -22.17 -3.73
C ALA A 111 -7.05 -21.13 -2.92
N SER A 112 -7.65 -20.54 -1.89
CA SER A 112 -6.94 -19.60 -1.01
C SER A 112 -5.90 -20.29 -0.13
N LEU A 113 -6.15 -21.53 0.27
CA LEU A 113 -5.20 -22.35 1.02
C LEU A 113 -3.99 -22.72 0.16
N ASP A 114 -4.20 -23.11 -1.10
CA ASP A 114 -3.12 -23.41 -2.05
C ASP A 114 -2.19 -22.21 -2.25
N ASP A 115 -2.76 -21.00 -2.43
CA ASP A 115 -2.02 -19.73 -2.53
C ASP A 115 -1.14 -19.50 -1.28
N PHE A 116 -1.68 -19.80 -0.10
CA PHE A 116 -0.99 -19.65 1.18
C PHE A 116 0.12 -20.69 1.35
N GLU A 117 -0.14 -21.96 1.05
CA GLU A 117 0.85 -23.03 1.12
C GLU A 117 2.05 -22.75 0.20
N ALA A 118 1.80 -22.24 -1.02
CA ALA A 118 2.87 -21.80 -1.90
C ALA A 118 3.71 -20.67 -1.28
N GLY A 119 3.08 -19.74 -0.55
CA GLY A 119 3.77 -18.69 0.21
C GLY A 119 4.66 -19.25 1.32
N VAL A 120 4.11 -20.17 2.13
CA VAL A 120 4.85 -20.86 3.19
C VAL A 120 6.01 -21.67 2.63
N ALA A 121 5.81 -22.37 1.50
CA ALA A 121 6.87 -23.13 0.84
C ALA A 121 8.05 -22.25 0.41
N ARG A 122 7.79 -21.05 -0.13
CA ARG A 122 8.84 -20.08 -0.46
C ARG A 122 9.60 -19.60 0.79
N LEU A 123 8.88 -19.27 1.85
CA LEU A 123 9.51 -18.83 3.09
C LEU A 123 10.33 -19.95 3.74
N ARG A 124 9.78 -21.16 3.77
CA ARG A 124 10.47 -22.36 4.24
C ARG A 124 11.77 -22.58 3.48
N HIS A 125 11.74 -22.52 2.15
CA HIS A 125 12.93 -22.70 1.33
C HIS A 125 14.01 -21.67 1.67
N ALA A 126 13.65 -20.39 1.78
CA ALA A 126 14.61 -19.34 2.15
C ALA A 126 15.23 -19.56 3.54
N VAL A 127 14.46 -20.06 4.51
CA VAL A 127 14.97 -20.43 5.84
C VAL A 127 15.89 -21.64 5.77
N GLU A 128 15.52 -22.69 5.03
CA GLU A 128 16.32 -23.91 4.87
C GLU A 128 17.67 -23.65 4.18
N THR A 129 17.70 -22.74 3.22
CA THR A 129 18.94 -22.37 2.50
C THR A 129 19.74 -21.25 3.17
N GLY A 130 19.22 -20.62 4.21
CA GLY A 130 19.85 -19.47 4.86
C GLY A 130 19.89 -18.21 3.99
N ASP A 131 18.96 -18.07 3.04
CA ASP A 131 18.89 -16.92 2.12
C ASP A 131 18.30 -15.69 2.82
N GLY A 132 19.19 -14.90 3.42
CA GLY A 132 18.87 -13.64 4.12
C GLY A 132 18.12 -12.63 3.26
N ASP A 133 18.48 -12.50 1.99
CA ASP A 133 17.89 -11.51 1.08
C ASP A 133 16.47 -11.92 0.69
N ALA A 134 16.25 -13.20 0.41
CA ALA A 134 14.91 -13.72 0.14
C ALA A 134 13.99 -13.59 1.35
N MET A 135 14.50 -13.89 2.56
CA MET A 135 13.75 -13.68 3.81
C MET A 135 13.38 -12.21 4.00
N LEU A 136 14.35 -11.31 3.87
CA LEU A 136 14.13 -9.87 4.00
C LEU A 136 13.09 -9.38 3.00
N ALA A 137 13.20 -9.79 1.74
CA ALA A 137 12.24 -9.41 0.70
C ALA A 137 10.82 -9.93 0.99
N ILE A 138 10.68 -11.14 1.55
CA ILE A 138 9.38 -11.70 1.96
C ILE A 138 8.79 -10.90 3.14
N PHE A 139 9.59 -10.64 4.17
CA PHE A 139 9.16 -9.92 5.37
C PHE A 139 8.81 -8.46 5.06
N ASP A 140 9.59 -7.80 4.22
CA ASP A 140 9.35 -6.43 3.78
C ASP A 140 8.03 -6.32 3.03
N ARG A 141 7.78 -7.21 2.05
CA ARG A 141 6.48 -7.27 1.35
C ARG A 141 5.32 -7.52 2.32
N ALA A 142 5.46 -8.43 3.28
CA ALA A 142 4.42 -8.72 4.26
C ALA A 142 4.14 -7.53 5.19
N SER A 143 5.20 -6.89 5.69
CA SER A 143 5.13 -5.66 6.49
C SER A 143 4.46 -4.53 5.72
N HIS A 144 4.84 -4.33 4.45
CA HIS A 144 4.24 -3.32 3.59
C HIS A 144 2.76 -3.58 3.31
N ALA A 145 2.39 -4.81 2.96
CA ALA A 145 0.98 -5.16 2.77
C ALA A 145 0.15 -4.87 4.04
N ARG A 146 0.71 -5.13 5.23
CA ARG A 146 0.08 -4.82 6.52
C ARG A 146 -0.11 -3.32 6.73
N HIS A 147 0.94 -2.52 6.53
CA HIS A 147 0.87 -1.05 6.68
C HIS A 147 -0.07 -0.41 5.65
N TYR A 148 -0.06 -0.90 4.40
CA TYR A 148 -1.00 -0.48 3.38
C TYR A 148 -2.45 -0.80 3.77
N PHE A 149 -2.71 -2.01 4.27
CA PHE A 149 -4.03 -2.38 4.77
C PHE A 149 -4.47 -1.49 5.95
N ASP A 150 -3.56 -1.15 6.87
CA ASP A 150 -3.84 -0.16 7.92
C ASP A 150 -4.19 1.21 7.34
N SER A 151 -3.49 1.69 6.31
CA SER A 151 -3.83 2.95 5.63
C SER A 151 -5.21 2.91 4.94
N LEU A 152 -5.62 1.76 4.41
CA LEU A 152 -6.92 1.57 3.77
C LEU A 152 -8.06 1.50 4.79
N LEU A 153 -7.86 0.81 5.92
CA LEU A 153 -8.79 0.82 7.05
C LEU A 153 -8.90 2.23 7.64
N ASN A 154 -7.77 2.93 7.69
CA ASN A 154 -7.67 4.30 8.14
C ASN A 154 -7.86 5.28 6.99
N GLN A 155 -8.83 5.10 6.08
CA GLN A 155 -9.30 6.18 5.18
C GLN A 155 -9.94 7.39 5.94
N THR A 156 -9.63 7.54 7.24
CA THR A 156 -9.78 8.77 8.03
C THR A 156 -8.44 9.27 8.65
N SER A 157 -7.31 8.56 8.50
CA SER A 157 -6.03 8.86 9.14
C SER A 157 -4.86 8.10 8.48
N TYR A 158 -4.15 8.70 7.53
CA TYR A 158 -2.78 8.32 7.16
C TYR A 158 -1.82 8.66 8.33
N GLN A 159 -2.01 8.03 9.48
CA GLN A 159 -1.27 8.30 10.72
C GLN A 159 -1.19 7.04 11.59
N VAL A 160 -0.36 6.08 11.20
CA VAL A 160 0.31 5.17 12.14
C VAL A 160 1.59 4.76 11.42
N GLU A 161 2.75 5.38 11.65
CA GLU A 161 3.60 5.08 12.82
C GLU A 161 4.66 6.19 13.09
N TYR A 162 4.27 7.45 13.03
CA TYR A 162 4.95 8.52 13.77
C TYR A 162 3.95 9.08 14.76
N GLN A 163 4.32 9.13 16.04
CA GLN A 163 3.55 9.75 17.10
C GLN A 163 3.00 11.12 16.66
N MET A 164 1.73 11.17 16.30
CA MET A 164 0.96 12.41 16.31
C MET A 164 -0.19 12.17 17.26
N GLU A 165 -0.07 12.73 18.46
CA GLU A 165 -1.23 13.10 19.26
C GLU A 165 -2.28 13.72 18.33
N SER A 166 -3.54 13.38 18.56
CA SER A 166 -4.70 13.95 17.88
C SER A 166 -4.61 15.49 17.87
N GLN A 167 -4.03 16.06 16.82
CA GLN A 167 -3.98 17.50 16.68
C GLN A 167 -5.38 17.93 16.24
N GLU A 168 -6.15 18.41 17.21
CA GLU A 168 -7.20 19.39 16.95
C GLU A 168 -6.67 20.42 15.95
N LYS A 169 -7.55 20.97 15.10
CA LYS A 169 -7.18 21.95 14.07
C LYS A 169 -6.51 23.16 14.73
N LEU A 170 -5.18 23.10 14.89
CA LEU A 170 -4.39 24.07 15.64
C LEU A 170 -4.47 25.39 14.90
N THR A 171 -5.26 26.31 15.46
CA THR A 171 -5.31 27.68 14.97
C THR A 171 -4.21 28.44 15.67
N PHE A 172 -3.06 28.56 15.00
CA PHE A 172 -1.96 29.38 15.50
C PHE A 172 -2.33 30.86 15.36
N ARG A 173 -2.53 31.54 16.50
CA ARG A 173 -2.70 32.99 16.53
C ARG A 173 -1.34 33.63 16.84
N THR A 174 -0.68 34.14 15.81
CA THR A 174 0.60 34.84 15.97
C THR A 174 0.35 36.25 16.51
N VAL A 175 1.04 36.64 17.58
CA VAL A 175 1.10 38.01 18.09
C VAL A 175 2.54 38.53 17.96
N PRO A 176 2.77 39.85 17.84
CA PRO A 176 4.13 40.40 17.85
C PRO A 176 4.87 39.98 19.13
N GLY A 177 5.95 39.20 18.99
CA GLY A 177 6.60 38.48 20.10
C GLY A 177 8.01 38.96 20.44
N GLY A 178 8.45 40.12 19.95
CA GLY A 178 9.81 40.63 20.16
C GLY A 178 10.85 39.99 19.24
N HIS A 179 12.04 39.69 19.76
CA HIS A 179 13.16 39.12 19.00
C HIS A 179 13.35 37.62 19.33
N VAL A 180 13.62 36.81 18.30
CA VAL A 180 13.94 35.38 18.45
C VAL A 180 15.45 35.19 18.22
N SER A 181 16.12 34.55 19.18
CA SER A 181 17.53 34.15 19.08
C SER A 181 17.65 32.66 19.43
N GLY A 182 18.38 31.92 18.61
CA GLY A 182 18.57 30.48 18.82
C GLY A 182 19.23 29.82 17.61
N ARG A 183 19.67 28.58 17.79
CA ARG A 183 20.20 27.73 16.73
C ARG A 183 19.29 26.53 16.59
N ILE A 184 18.72 26.35 15.40
CA ILE A 184 17.90 25.19 15.07
C ILE A 184 18.55 24.40 13.95
N ARG A 185 18.28 23.09 13.91
CA ARG A 185 18.58 22.26 12.75
C ARG A 185 17.29 22.05 11.98
N VAL A 186 17.26 22.55 10.76
CA VAL A 186 16.15 22.27 9.84
C VAL A 186 16.23 20.81 9.36
N PRO A 187 15.09 20.19 9.00
CA PRO A 187 15.09 18.84 8.46
C PRO A 187 15.78 18.78 7.10
N GLY A 188 15.92 17.56 6.57
CA GLY A 188 16.52 17.31 5.26
C GLY A 188 15.86 18.07 4.11
N ASP A 189 16.59 18.27 3.02
CA ASP A 189 16.03 18.89 1.83
C ASP A 189 15.11 17.91 1.08
N LYS A 190 13.88 18.34 0.83
CA LYS A 190 12.86 17.54 0.14
C LYS A 190 13.27 17.14 -1.27
N SER A 191 13.77 18.10 -2.05
CA SER A 191 14.13 17.89 -3.46
C SER A 191 15.31 16.94 -3.63
N ILE A 192 16.29 17.03 -2.73
CA ILE A 192 17.44 16.11 -2.67
C ILE A 192 16.97 14.73 -2.21
N SER A 193 16.09 14.65 -1.21
CA SER A 193 15.55 13.38 -0.70
C SER A 193 14.84 12.58 -1.80
N HIS A 194 14.01 13.22 -2.63
CA HIS A 194 13.42 12.53 -3.78
C HIS A 194 14.47 11.98 -4.76
N ARG A 195 15.46 12.82 -5.10
CA ARG A 195 16.48 12.47 -6.10
C ARG A 195 17.46 11.42 -5.61
N SER A 196 17.81 11.42 -4.32
CA SER A 196 18.72 10.45 -3.74
C SER A 196 18.15 9.04 -3.81
N ILE A 197 16.84 8.89 -3.56
CA ILE A 197 16.15 7.60 -3.71
C ILE A 197 16.09 7.19 -5.17
N MET A 198 15.67 8.09 -6.06
CA MET A 198 15.57 7.79 -7.50
C MET A 198 16.90 7.34 -8.11
N LEU A 199 17.97 8.09 -7.85
CA LEU A 199 19.29 7.78 -8.40
C LEU A 199 19.90 6.56 -7.73
N GLY A 200 19.75 6.42 -6.40
CA GLY A 200 20.23 5.24 -5.67
C GLY A 200 19.56 3.95 -6.15
N ALA A 201 18.26 4.00 -6.46
CA ALA A 201 17.51 2.86 -6.98
C ALA A 201 18.00 2.42 -8.37
N LEU A 202 18.33 3.38 -9.24
CA LEU A 202 18.79 3.11 -10.61
C LEU A 202 20.30 2.83 -10.71
N ALA A 203 21.06 3.06 -9.64
CA ALA A 203 22.49 2.79 -9.59
C ALA A 203 22.77 1.28 -9.49
N GLU A 204 24.02 0.90 -9.76
CA GLU A 204 24.56 -0.42 -9.42
C GLU A 204 25.25 -0.33 -8.05
N GLY A 205 24.88 -1.23 -7.12
CA GLY A 205 25.45 -1.27 -5.77
C GLY A 205 24.61 -0.57 -4.69
N ILE A 206 25.24 -0.27 -3.55
CA ILE A 206 24.55 0.25 -2.36
C ILE A 206 24.73 1.77 -2.25
N THR A 207 23.63 2.50 -2.08
CA THR A 207 23.62 3.95 -1.82
C THR A 207 23.19 4.23 -0.39
N GLU A 208 24.07 4.86 0.40
CA GLU A 208 23.73 5.35 1.75
C GLU A 208 23.38 6.83 1.73
N VAL A 209 22.17 7.17 2.20
CA VAL A 209 21.68 8.55 2.33
C VAL A 209 21.64 8.94 3.80
N LYS A 210 22.17 10.13 4.12
CA LYS A 210 22.10 10.75 5.45
C LYS A 210 21.40 12.10 5.37
N GLY A 211 20.55 12.40 6.35
CA GLY A 211 19.74 13.61 6.35
C GLY A 211 18.56 13.56 5.37
N PHE A 212 18.05 12.35 5.09
CA PHE A 212 16.80 12.16 4.35
C PHE A 212 15.63 12.84 5.08
N LEU A 213 14.80 13.56 4.33
CA LEU A 213 13.58 14.16 4.86
C LEU A 213 12.51 13.09 5.03
N GLU A 214 12.15 12.78 6.27
CA GLU A 214 11.05 11.86 6.63
C GLU A 214 9.67 12.53 6.55
N GLY A 215 9.44 13.29 5.49
CA GLY A 215 8.15 13.91 5.20
C GLY A 215 7.30 13.01 4.30
N GLU A 216 5.97 13.16 4.37
CA GLU A 216 4.98 12.38 3.61
C GLU A 216 5.36 12.22 2.12
N ASP A 217 5.71 13.32 1.46
CA ASP A 217 6.07 13.32 0.04
C ASP A 217 7.32 12.47 -0.26
N SER A 218 8.36 12.59 0.57
CA SER A 218 9.60 11.82 0.42
C SER A 218 9.38 10.34 0.72
N LEU A 219 8.55 10.03 1.72
CA LEU A 219 8.17 8.67 2.07
C LEU A 219 7.37 8.01 0.95
N ALA A 220 6.43 8.72 0.33
CA ALA A 220 5.68 8.22 -0.83
C ALA A 220 6.61 7.86 -2.01
N THR A 221 7.67 8.65 -2.22
CA THR A 221 8.69 8.33 -3.23
C THR A 221 9.45 7.04 -2.89
N LEU A 222 9.87 6.91 -1.64
CA LEU A 222 10.57 5.72 -1.16
C LEU A 222 9.70 4.46 -1.33
N GLN A 223 8.43 4.53 -0.97
CA GLN A 223 7.51 3.39 -1.10
C GLN A 223 7.30 2.98 -2.55
N ALA A 224 7.12 3.93 -3.47
CA ALA A 224 6.94 3.59 -4.86
C ALA A 224 8.14 2.82 -5.46
N PHE A 225 9.37 3.13 -5.04
CA PHE A 225 10.54 2.34 -5.46
C PHE A 225 10.57 0.94 -4.85
N ARG A 226 10.10 0.76 -3.61
CA ARG A 226 9.92 -0.57 -3.03
C ARG A 226 8.89 -1.40 -3.78
N GLU A 227 7.76 -0.80 -4.15
CA GLU A 227 6.73 -1.44 -4.97
C GLU A 227 7.26 -1.86 -6.35
N MET A 228 8.25 -1.13 -6.87
CA MET A 228 8.97 -1.47 -8.10
C MET A 228 10.16 -2.43 -7.87
N GLY A 229 10.26 -3.05 -6.69
CA GLY A 229 11.21 -4.13 -6.41
C GLY A 229 12.60 -3.68 -5.94
N VAL A 230 12.77 -2.43 -5.54
CA VAL A 230 14.03 -1.93 -4.96
C VAL A 230 14.06 -2.22 -3.47
N ALA A 231 15.09 -2.91 -2.99
CA ALA A 231 15.28 -3.09 -1.55
C ALA A 231 15.80 -1.77 -0.93
N ILE A 232 15.02 -1.20 -0.01
CA ILE A 232 15.37 0.04 0.68
C ILE A 232 15.21 -0.16 2.18
N GLU A 233 16.28 0.04 2.94
CA GLU A 233 16.28 0.00 4.40
C GLU A 233 16.06 1.40 4.99
N GLY A 234 15.33 1.49 6.10
CA GLY A 234 14.94 2.75 6.73
C GLY A 234 13.68 3.38 6.11
N PRO A 235 13.46 4.70 6.26
CA PRO A 235 14.35 5.66 6.91
C PRO A 235 14.36 5.49 8.44
N HIS A 236 15.53 5.71 9.04
CA HIS A 236 15.70 5.80 10.50
C HIS A 236 16.54 7.03 10.84
N GLN A 237 15.93 8.05 11.45
CA GLN A 237 16.62 9.31 11.81
C GLN A 237 17.36 9.95 10.62
N GLY A 238 16.70 9.97 9.46
CA GLY A 238 17.21 10.50 8.20
C GLY A 238 18.26 9.62 7.54
N ARG A 239 18.45 8.37 7.97
CA ARG A 239 19.34 7.39 7.31
C ARG A 239 18.53 6.43 6.45
N VAL A 240 18.92 6.25 5.19
CA VAL A 240 18.32 5.31 4.25
C VAL A 240 19.43 4.55 3.53
N THR A 241 19.28 3.25 3.36
CA THR A 241 20.17 2.43 2.52
C THR A 241 19.37 1.93 1.33
N VAL A 242 19.81 2.24 0.11
CA VAL A 242 19.14 1.82 -1.13
C VAL A 242 20.03 0.81 -1.84
N HIS A 243 19.49 -0.39 -2.08
CA HIS A 243 20.14 -1.42 -2.88
C HIS A 243 19.73 -1.23 -4.34
N GLY A 244 20.62 -0.61 -5.11
CA GLY A 244 20.38 -0.25 -6.50
C GLY A 244 20.19 -1.47 -7.38
N VAL A 245 19.19 -1.41 -8.26
CA VAL A 245 18.82 -2.50 -9.18
C VAL A 245 19.36 -2.27 -10.60
N GLY A 246 20.12 -1.20 -10.82
CA GLY A 246 20.58 -0.78 -12.14
C GLY A 246 19.47 -0.14 -13.00
N MET A 247 19.87 0.41 -14.14
CA MET A 247 19.01 1.23 -15.02
C MET A 247 17.71 0.54 -15.46
N HIS A 248 17.75 -0.80 -15.60
CA HIS A 248 16.65 -1.63 -16.10
C HIS A 248 16.15 -2.67 -15.09
N GLY A 249 16.55 -2.57 -13.82
CA GLY A 249 16.18 -3.56 -12.80
C GLY A 249 14.85 -3.32 -12.10
N LEU A 250 14.18 -2.21 -12.39
CA LEU A 250 12.84 -1.93 -11.84
C LEU A 250 11.82 -2.95 -12.37
N LYS A 251 10.85 -3.29 -11.53
CA LYS A 251 9.77 -4.24 -11.83
C LYS A 251 8.43 -3.53 -11.88
N ALA A 252 7.52 -4.09 -12.67
CA ALA A 252 6.15 -3.60 -12.74
C ALA A 252 5.48 -3.69 -11.35
N PRO A 253 4.92 -2.58 -10.84
CA PRO A 253 4.17 -2.61 -9.60
C PRO A 253 2.85 -3.38 -9.77
N SER A 254 2.33 -3.95 -8.69
CA SER A 254 1.07 -4.72 -8.71
C SER A 254 -0.20 -3.85 -8.89
N GLY A 255 -0.06 -2.53 -8.80
CA GLY A 255 -1.15 -1.57 -8.94
C GLY A 255 -0.63 -0.14 -9.16
N PRO A 256 -1.51 0.87 -9.06
CA PRO A 256 -1.12 2.27 -9.23
C PRO A 256 -0.14 2.74 -8.15
N LEU A 257 0.91 3.45 -8.56
CA LEU A 257 1.87 4.08 -7.64
C LEU A 257 1.28 5.36 -7.07
N TYR A 258 1.13 5.41 -5.75
CA TYR A 258 0.64 6.59 -5.04
C TYR A 258 1.81 7.50 -4.61
N VAL A 259 1.81 8.74 -5.11
CA VAL A 259 2.86 9.72 -4.80
C VAL A 259 2.40 10.86 -3.86
N GLY A 260 1.27 10.68 -3.16
CA GLY A 260 0.77 11.66 -2.19
C GLY A 260 0.50 13.03 -2.79
N ASN A 261 1.01 14.09 -2.14
CA ASN A 261 0.96 15.47 -2.61
C ASN A 261 2.25 15.88 -3.36
N ALA A 262 3.16 14.93 -3.59
CA ALA A 262 4.49 15.15 -4.12
C ALA A 262 4.46 15.43 -5.63
N GLY A 263 4.13 16.66 -6.01
CA GLY A 263 4.18 17.11 -7.40
C GLY A 263 5.58 17.02 -8.03
N THR A 264 6.63 17.04 -7.21
CA THR A 264 8.01 16.76 -7.66
C THR A 264 8.15 15.29 -8.06
N ALA A 265 7.71 14.36 -7.21
CA ALA A 265 7.79 12.93 -7.49
C ALA A 265 6.97 12.56 -8.73
N MET A 266 5.71 12.98 -8.81
CA MET A 266 4.83 12.73 -9.97
C MET A 266 5.50 13.07 -11.31
N ARG A 267 6.14 14.24 -11.40
CA ARG A 267 6.78 14.70 -12.63
C ARG A 267 8.09 13.98 -12.93
N LEU A 268 8.94 13.80 -11.92
CA LEU A 268 10.20 13.08 -12.10
C LEU A 268 9.96 11.60 -12.45
N PHE A 269 8.96 10.98 -11.84
CA PHE A 269 8.56 9.60 -12.12
C PHE A 269 8.03 9.46 -13.53
N SER A 270 7.28 10.45 -14.03
CA SER A 270 6.79 10.42 -15.42
C SER A 270 7.94 10.25 -16.42
N GLY A 271 9.05 10.96 -16.21
CA GLY A 271 10.24 10.81 -17.06
C GLY A 271 10.96 9.48 -16.89
N LEU A 272 11.13 9.03 -15.64
CA LEU A 272 11.78 7.77 -15.33
C LEU A 272 11.01 6.56 -15.89
N LEU A 273 9.70 6.54 -15.70
CA LEU A 273 8.81 5.44 -16.07
C LEU A 273 8.52 5.38 -17.56
N ALA A 274 8.56 6.52 -18.26
CA ALA A 274 8.44 6.55 -19.72
C ALA A 274 9.51 5.70 -20.44
N GLY A 275 10.67 5.49 -19.80
CA GLY A 275 11.77 4.67 -20.33
C GLY A 275 11.76 3.21 -19.87
N GLN A 276 10.78 2.78 -19.08
CA GLN A 276 10.71 1.41 -18.55
C GLN A 276 9.98 0.46 -19.51
N ALA A 277 10.21 -0.83 -19.35
CA ALA A 277 9.62 -1.88 -20.20
C ALA A 277 8.18 -2.28 -19.82
N PHE A 278 7.60 -1.66 -18.78
CA PHE A 278 6.31 -2.02 -18.22
C PHE A 278 5.38 -0.82 -18.06
N ASP A 279 4.08 -1.09 -18.07
CA ASP A 279 3.05 -0.07 -17.88
C ASP A 279 2.97 0.36 -16.41
N THR A 280 2.65 1.62 -16.17
CA THR A 280 2.47 2.16 -14.81
C THR A 280 1.34 3.19 -14.77
N GLU A 281 0.61 3.22 -13.66
CA GLU A 281 -0.35 4.28 -13.36
C GLU A 281 0.14 5.09 -12.16
N LEU A 282 0.22 6.42 -12.28
CA LEU A 282 0.59 7.32 -11.21
C LEU A 282 -0.65 8.06 -10.68
N ILE A 283 -0.87 7.98 -9.37
CA ILE A 283 -1.97 8.63 -8.66
C ILE A 283 -1.48 9.50 -7.50
N GLY A 284 -2.31 10.45 -7.08
CA GLY A 284 -2.01 11.37 -5.99
C GLY A 284 -3.25 11.75 -5.20
N ASP A 285 -3.06 12.59 -4.18
CA ASP A 285 -4.16 13.08 -3.36
C ASP A 285 -5.10 14.04 -4.13
N ALA A 286 -6.15 14.50 -3.46
CA ALA A 286 -7.13 15.42 -4.03
C ALA A 286 -6.54 16.80 -4.42
N SER A 287 -5.40 17.19 -3.84
CA SER A 287 -4.68 18.42 -4.17
C SER A 287 -3.86 18.24 -5.45
N LEU A 288 -3.12 17.14 -5.54
CA LEU A 288 -2.24 16.80 -6.65
C LEU A 288 -3.02 16.48 -7.93
N THR A 289 -4.19 15.84 -7.80
CA THR A 289 -5.10 15.51 -8.92
C THR A 289 -5.58 16.76 -9.69
N LYS A 290 -5.47 17.96 -9.09
CA LYS A 290 -5.84 19.22 -9.75
C LYS A 290 -4.67 19.87 -10.51
N ARG A 291 -3.43 19.37 -10.34
CA ARG A 291 -2.24 20.02 -10.90
C ARG A 291 -2.02 19.60 -12.36
N PRO A 292 -1.63 20.54 -13.24
CA PRO A 292 -1.36 20.22 -14.64
C PRO A 292 -0.06 19.43 -14.79
N MET A 293 -0.13 18.35 -15.58
CA MET A 293 0.97 17.45 -15.93
C MET A 293 1.41 17.57 -17.39
N GLY A 294 0.71 18.37 -18.23
CA GLY A 294 1.11 18.63 -19.61
C GLY A 294 2.56 19.11 -19.74
N ARG A 295 3.02 19.95 -18.80
CA ARG A 295 4.41 20.47 -18.76
C ARG A 295 5.50 19.40 -18.71
N VAL A 296 5.17 18.16 -18.35
CA VAL A 296 6.10 17.01 -18.41
C VAL A 296 5.63 15.95 -19.41
N ALA A 297 4.32 15.71 -19.51
CA ALA A 297 3.78 14.72 -20.42
C ALA A 297 3.99 15.10 -21.89
N ASP A 298 3.84 16.38 -22.25
CA ASP A 298 3.96 16.85 -23.63
C ASP A 298 5.38 16.69 -24.18
N PRO A 299 6.46 17.16 -23.52
CA PRO A 299 7.81 16.89 -24.00
C PRO A 299 8.16 15.39 -24.02
N LEU A 300 7.67 14.60 -23.06
CA LEU A 300 7.89 13.15 -23.09
C LEU A 300 7.18 12.48 -24.27
N ARG A 301 5.99 12.95 -24.67
CA ARG A 301 5.31 12.49 -25.89
C ARG A 301 6.11 12.83 -27.15
N LEU A 302 6.77 14.00 -27.19
CA LEU A 302 7.69 14.34 -28.30
C LEU A 302 8.89 13.39 -28.37
N MET A 303 9.35 12.87 -27.23
CA MET A 303 10.37 11.82 -27.18
C MET A 303 9.87 10.44 -27.64
N GLY A 304 8.56 10.27 -27.84
CA GLY A 304 7.93 8.99 -28.21
C GLY A 304 7.27 8.24 -27.05
N ALA A 305 7.19 8.84 -25.85
CA ALA A 305 6.49 8.22 -24.74
C ALA A 305 4.97 8.21 -24.96
N VAL A 306 4.29 7.15 -24.53
CA VAL A 306 2.83 7.06 -24.56
C VAL A 306 2.30 7.30 -23.15
N ILE A 307 1.87 8.53 -22.90
CA ILE A 307 1.35 8.96 -21.60
C ILE A 307 -0.09 9.46 -21.77
N GLU A 308 -1.04 8.77 -21.17
CA GLU A 308 -2.45 9.16 -21.10
C GLU A 308 -2.69 9.94 -19.80
N THR A 309 -3.41 11.05 -19.89
CA THR A 309 -3.76 11.92 -18.76
C THR A 309 -5.27 12.01 -18.63
N ALA A 310 -5.79 12.27 -17.43
CA ALA A 310 -7.17 12.65 -17.26
C ALA A 310 -7.49 14.02 -17.91
N GLU A 311 -8.77 14.37 -17.96
CA GLU A 311 -9.27 15.62 -18.54
C GLU A 311 -8.52 16.85 -18.00
N GLY A 312 -8.11 17.73 -18.93
CA GLY A 312 -7.31 18.91 -18.61
C GLY A 312 -5.83 18.63 -18.34
N GLY A 313 -5.33 17.45 -18.73
CA GLY A 313 -3.90 17.10 -18.63
C GLY A 313 -3.45 16.89 -17.19
N ARG A 314 -4.29 16.25 -16.37
CA ARG A 314 -4.09 16.07 -14.92
C ARG A 314 -3.92 14.58 -14.56
N PRO A 315 -3.47 14.25 -13.33
CA PRO A 315 -3.50 12.87 -12.85
C PRO A 315 -4.93 12.29 -12.83
N PRO A 316 -5.11 10.95 -12.88
CA PRO A 316 -4.07 9.92 -13.00
C PRO A 316 -3.28 9.99 -14.31
N LEU A 317 -2.01 9.57 -14.26
CA LEU A 317 -1.17 9.40 -15.45
C LEU A 317 -0.99 7.92 -15.74
N LYS A 318 -1.39 7.47 -16.92
CA LYS A 318 -1.13 6.10 -17.38
C LYS A 318 0.01 6.15 -18.40
N ILE A 319 1.12 5.51 -18.07
CA ILE A 319 2.35 5.51 -18.86
C ILE A 319 2.52 4.10 -19.41
N ARG A 320 2.56 3.96 -20.73
CA ARG A 320 2.83 2.66 -21.35
C ARG A 320 4.33 2.42 -21.46
N GLY A 321 4.75 1.22 -21.07
CA GLY A 321 6.13 0.80 -21.15
C GLY A 321 6.56 0.38 -22.56
N GLY A 322 7.83 0.04 -22.69
CA GLY A 322 8.41 -0.56 -23.90
C GLY A 322 8.53 0.39 -25.09
N GLN A 323 8.37 1.69 -24.88
CA GLN A 323 8.49 2.69 -25.94
C GLN A 323 9.97 2.98 -26.25
N ALA A 324 10.30 3.06 -27.55
CA ALA A 324 11.63 3.48 -27.98
C ALA A 324 11.72 5.01 -27.94
N LEU A 325 12.29 5.54 -26.85
CA LEU A 325 12.44 6.98 -26.67
C LEU A 325 13.58 7.56 -27.51
N LYS A 326 13.40 8.79 -27.99
CA LYS A 326 14.42 9.58 -28.69
C LYS A 326 14.72 10.86 -27.92
N GLY A 327 16.00 11.22 -27.85
CA GLY A 327 16.41 12.51 -27.32
C GLY A 327 15.80 13.66 -28.14
N ILE A 328 15.47 14.76 -27.46
CA ILE A 328 14.93 15.97 -28.08
C ILE A 328 15.67 17.19 -27.55
N ASP A 329 15.75 18.23 -28.37
CA ASP A 329 16.02 19.58 -27.91
C ASP A 329 14.68 20.22 -27.53
N TYR A 330 14.56 20.70 -26.29
CA TYR A 330 13.31 21.24 -25.78
C TYR A 330 13.54 22.58 -25.05
N ASP A 331 13.05 23.65 -25.65
CA ASP A 331 13.03 24.97 -25.03
C ASP A 331 11.91 25.03 -23.98
N MET A 332 12.30 25.14 -22.71
CA MET A 332 11.34 25.16 -21.62
C MET A 332 10.44 26.40 -21.69
N PRO A 333 9.11 26.26 -21.92
CA PRO A 333 8.21 27.41 -22.08
C PRO A 333 7.89 28.10 -20.75
N MET A 334 8.33 27.53 -19.63
CA MET A 334 8.13 28.05 -18.28
C MET A 334 9.30 27.68 -17.38
N ALA A 335 9.59 28.53 -16.39
CA ALA A 335 10.60 28.24 -15.38
C ALA A 335 10.22 26.97 -14.59
N SER A 336 11.17 26.05 -14.44
CA SER A 336 10.96 24.73 -13.82
C SER A 336 10.65 24.78 -12.31
N ALA A 337 10.86 25.93 -11.66
CA ALA A 337 10.71 26.12 -10.22
C ALA A 337 9.92 27.40 -9.87
N ARG A 338 8.60 27.43 -10.17
CA ARG A 338 7.60 28.23 -9.45
C ARG A 338 6.25 27.51 -9.46
#